data_AF-A0A2J6QU52-F1
#
_entry.id   AF-A0A2J6QU52-F1
#
_cell.length_a   1.000
_cell.length_b   1.000
_cell.length_c   1.000
_cell.angle_alpha   90.00
_cell.angle_beta   90.00
_cell.angle_gamma   90.00
#
_symmetry.space_group_name_H-M   'P 1'
#
loop_
_entity.id
_entity.type
_entity.pdbx_description
1 polymer ?
#
loop_
_entity_poly.entity_id
_entity_poly.type
_entity_poly.pdbx_seq_one_letter_code
_entity_poly.pdbx_strand_id
1 'polypeptide(L)'
;MATYIQQAADEYITAHEKSSKLNLNDNGVKNLSLPCSENDHSRIASTNGTTCVTTTRTRVQRQTLSGVPVELLLRIADFLPPSSQAVLSLVNKTIFQKFGNQFLYPLYNTPRPQPIIEMSLRSPVKICDTEWEKCQILLDRDSKNTIYCFYCKEIHTPSQTEIVEKQKNNYRRRRQKPRK
;
A
#
# COMPACT_ATOMS: atom_id res chain seq x y z
N MET A 1 13.40 38.93 -14.28
CA MET A 1 13.21 37.73 -13.42
C MET A 1 11.87 37.04 -13.64
N ALA A 2 10.77 37.74 -13.93
CA ALA A 2 9.47 37.10 -14.19
C ALA A 2 9.42 36.20 -15.45
N THR A 3 10.26 36.46 -16.46
CA THR A 3 10.27 35.69 -17.72
C THR A 3 10.90 34.29 -17.60
N TYR A 4 11.76 34.06 -16.60
CA TYR A 4 12.47 32.78 -16.44
C TYR A 4 11.57 31.69 -15.84
N ILE A 5 10.61 32.09 -15.00
CA ILE A 5 9.67 31.16 -14.37
C ILE A 5 8.67 30.62 -15.39
N GLN A 6 8.22 31.46 -16.33
CA GLN A 6 7.30 31.04 -17.38
C GLN A 6 7.95 30.02 -18.33
N GLN A 7 9.22 30.23 -18.68
CA GLN A 7 9.95 29.36 -19.59
C GLN A 7 10.19 27.96 -19.00
N ALA A 8 10.44 27.87 -17.69
CA ALA A 8 10.57 26.59 -16.99
C ALA A 8 9.24 25.83 -16.87
N ALA A 9 8.11 26.54 -16.78
CA ALA A 9 6.79 25.92 -16.71
C ALA A 9 6.38 25.29 -18.06
N ASP A 10 6.65 25.97 -19.17
CA ASP A 10 6.30 25.49 -20.51
C ASP A 10 7.14 24.26 -20.93
N GLU A 11 8.41 24.20 -20.50
CA GLU A 11 9.31 23.07 -20.76
C GLU A 11 8.89 21.81 -19.97
N TYR A 12 8.31 21.99 -18.78
CA TYR A 12 7.80 20.89 -17.96
C TYR A 12 6.52 20.27 -18.56
N ILE A 13 5.64 21.09 -19.11
CA ILE A 13 4.39 20.62 -19.73
C ILE A 13 4.69 19.78 -20.99
N THR A 14 5.65 20.20 -21.80
CA THR A 14 6.02 19.47 -23.03
C THR A 14 6.73 18.13 -22.76
N ALA A 15 7.45 17.99 -21.66
CA ALA A 15 8.07 16.73 -21.27
C ALA A 15 7.04 15.67 -20.84
N HIS A 16 5.93 16.08 -20.21
CA HIS A 16 4.93 15.15 -19.68
C HIS A 16 4.03 14.55 -20.76
N GLU A 17 3.79 15.26 -21.86
CA GLU A 17 2.99 14.76 -23.00
C GLU A 17 3.73 13.70 -23.84
N LYS A 18 5.07 13.75 -23.91
CA LYS A 18 5.85 12.74 -24.63
C LYS A 18 5.84 11.38 -23.94
N SER A 19 5.79 11.34 -22.61
CA SER A 19 5.80 10.09 -21.83
C SER A 19 4.46 9.33 -21.89
N SER A 20 3.37 9.99 -22.26
CA SER A 20 2.03 9.39 -22.27
C SER A 20 1.70 8.62 -23.56
N LYS A 21 2.59 8.60 -24.57
CA LYS A 21 2.34 7.98 -25.89
C LYS A 21 3.02 6.62 -26.13
N LEU A 22 3.65 6.00 -25.12
CA LEU A 22 4.49 4.82 -25.33
C LEU A 22 4.00 3.46 -24.79
N ASN A 23 2.74 3.29 -24.37
CA ASN A 23 2.28 1.98 -23.91
C ASN A 23 0.88 1.61 -24.42
N LEU A 24 0.84 1.07 -25.63
CA LEU A 24 -0.22 0.19 -26.12
C LEU A 24 0.39 -0.74 -27.15
N ASN A 25 0.92 -1.87 -26.69
CA ASN A 25 1.14 -3.04 -27.53
C ASN A 25 0.64 -4.28 -26.78
N ASP A 26 -0.56 -4.69 -27.17
CA ASP A 26 -1.19 -5.97 -26.89
C ASP A 26 -0.25 -7.13 -27.18
N ASN A 27 -0.18 -8.10 -26.26
CA ASN A 27 0.27 -9.44 -26.60
C ASN A 27 -0.46 -10.51 -25.77
N GLY A 28 -1.47 -11.08 -26.43
CA GLY A 28 -1.98 -12.46 -26.35
C GLY A 28 -1.67 -13.30 -25.12
N VAL A 29 -2.65 -13.40 -24.22
CA VAL A 29 -2.73 -14.48 -23.23
C VAL A 29 -3.37 -15.71 -23.90
N LYS A 30 -2.52 -16.69 -24.24
CA LYS A 30 -2.97 -18.03 -24.65
C LYS A 30 -3.39 -18.81 -23.39
N ASN A 31 -4.63 -19.28 -23.39
CA ASN A 31 -5.19 -20.15 -22.36
C ASN A 31 -4.43 -21.48 -22.32
N LEU A 32 -3.68 -21.71 -21.25
CA LEU A 32 -3.09 -23.01 -20.90
C LEU A 32 -3.94 -23.64 -19.80
N SER A 33 -4.88 -24.48 -20.22
CA SER A 33 -5.60 -25.43 -19.37
C SER A 33 -4.67 -26.59 -19.01
N LEU A 34 -4.28 -26.69 -17.73
CA LEU A 34 -3.57 -27.84 -17.16
C LEU A 34 -4.58 -28.82 -16.53
N PRO A 35 -4.42 -30.14 -16.73
CA PRO A 35 -5.26 -31.15 -16.11
C PRO A 35 -4.84 -31.41 -14.65
N CYS A 36 -5.78 -31.34 -13.71
CA CYS A 36 -5.57 -31.84 -12.36
C CYS A 36 -5.68 -33.37 -12.38
N SER A 37 -4.59 -34.03 -12.00
CA SER A 37 -4.53 -35.48 -11.78
C SER A 37 -5.22 -35.80 -10.45
N GLU A 38 -6.45 -36.30 -10.52
CA GLU A 38 -7.14 -36.94 -9.39
C GLU A 38 -6.62 -38.38 -9.24
N ASN A 39 -5.89 -38.64 -8.15
CA ASN A 39 -5.61 -40.00 -7.68
C ASN A 39 -6.22 -40.14 -6.29
N ASP A 40 -7.48 -40.59 -6.23
CA ASP A 40 -8.10 -41.11 -5.01
C ASP A 40 -8.55 -42.56 -5.26
N HIS A 41 -7.73 -43.50 -4.78
CA HIS A 41 -8.15 -44.88 -4.61
C HIS A 41 -8.85 -45.03 -3.26
N SER A 42 -10.17 -45.15 -3.29
CA SER A 42 -10.95 -45.70 -2.18
C SER A 42 -12.13 -46.51 -2.75
N ARG A 43 -11.85 -47.78 -3.02
CA ARG A 43 -12.85 -48.83 -3.28
C ARG A 43 -13.60 -49.12 -1.97
N ILE A 44 -14.90 -48.82 -1.92
CA ILE A 44 -15.84 -49.62 -1.14
C ILE A 44 -17.12 -49.75 -1.98
N ALA A 45 -17.43 -50.99 -2.36
CA ALA A 45 -18.67 -51.35 -3.04
C ALA A 45 -19.82 -51.33 -2.03
N SER A 46 -20.95 -50.71 -2.41
CA SER A 46 -22.24 -51.11 -1.86
C SER A 46 -23.36 -50.74 -2.84
N THR A 47 -24.12 -51.76 -3.22
CA THR A 47 -25.22 -51.73 -4.18
C THR A 47 -26.53 -51.37 -3.48
N ASN A 48 -27.26 -50.43 -4.07
CA ASN A 48 -28.72 -50.39 -4.28
C ASN A 48 -29.35 -49.02 -3.96
N GLY A 49 -29.97 -48.45 -5.01
CA GLY A 49 -31.20 -47.66 -4.94
C GLY A 49 -31.17 -46.37 -4.13
N THR A 50 -31.07 -45.24 -4.85
CA THR A 50 -31.76 -43.96 -4.65
C THR A 50 -30.88 -42.88 -5.28
N THR A 51 -31.33 -42.27 -6.39
CA THR A 51 -30.63 -41.15 -7.03
C THR A 51 -30.77 -39.90 -6.16
N CYS A 52 -29.92 -39.77 -5.16
CA CYS A 52 -29.67 -38.51 -4.47
C CYS A 52 -28.72 -37.66 -5.33
N VAL A 53 -29.25 -36.56 -5.88
CA VAL A 53 -28.42 -35.54 -6.54
C VAL A 53 -27.58 -34.89 -5.45
N THR A 54 -26.38 -35.41 -5.26
CA THR A 54 -25.40 -34.87 -4.32
C THR A 54 -24.77 -33.67 -5.00
N THR A 55 -25.36 -32.49 -4.79
CA THR A 55 -24.74 -31.22 -5.15
C THR A 55 -23.47 -31.08 -4.30
N THR A 56 -22.34 -31.54 -4.83
CA THR A 56 -21.02 -31.39 -4.24
C THR A 56 -20.68 -29.91 -4.24
N ARG A 57 -21.03 -29.26 -3.13
CA ARG A 57 -20.74 -27.85 -2.87
C ARG A 57 -19.22 -27.74 -2.74
N THR A 58 -18.55 -27.43 -3.85
CA THR A 58 -17.11 -27.20 -3.91
C THR A 58 -16.76 -26.13 -2.89
N ARG A 59 -16.16 -26.56 -1.78
CA ARG A 59 -15.72 -25.68 -0.72
C ARG A 59 -14.58 -24.86 -1.32
N VAL A 60 -14.86 -23.60 -1.66
CA VAL A 60 -13.84 -22.67 -2.14
C VAL A 60 -12.77 -22.57 -1.06
N GLN A 61 -11.68 -23.33 -1.23
CA GLN A 61 -10.55 -23.23 -0.33
C GLN A 61 -10.02 -21.81 -0.47
N ARG A 62 -9.95 -21.09 0.64
CA ARG A 62 -9.34 -19.77 0.68
C ARG A 62 -7.86 -19.95 0.39
N GLN A 63 -7.48 -19.81 -0.87
CA GLN A 63 -6.08 -19.82 -1.25
C GLN A 63 -5.43 -18.61 -0.62
N THR A 64 -4.44 -18.86 0.23
CA THR A 64 -3.61 -17.80 0.80
C THR A 64 -2.68 -17.28 -0.29
N LEU A 65 -2.39 -15.98 -0.27
CA LEU A 65 -1.44 -15.35 -1.20
C LEU A 65 -0.06 -16.03 -1.21
N SER A 66 0.33 -16.71 -0.13
CA SER A 66 1.57 -17.48 -0.06
C SER A 66 1.63 -18.66 -1.04
N GLY A 67 0.48 -19.24 -1.42
CA GLY A 67 0.39 -20.35 -2.36
C GLY A 67 0.49 -19.94 -3.83
N VAL A 68 0.40 -18.64 -4.12
CA VAL A 68 0.46 -18.12 -5.50
C VAL A 68 1.90 -18.22 -6.02
N PRO A 69 2.11 -18.66 -7.28
CA PRO A 69 3.43 -18.68 -7.91
C PRO A 69 4.01 -17.27 -8.02
N VAL A 70 5.34 -17.16 -7.93
CA VAL A 70 6.03 -15.87 -7.80
C VAL A 70 5.82 -14.98 -9.03
N GLU A 71 5.68 -15.57 -10.22
CA GLU A 71 5.49 -14.88 -11.48
C GLU A 71 4.15 -14.13 -11.50
N LEU A 72 3.09 -14.75 -10.96
CA LEU A 72 1.78 -14.10 -10.84
C LEU A 72 1.82 -13.02 -9.77
N LEU A 73 2.54 -13.26 -8.68
CA LEU A 73 2.73 -12.28 -7.60
C LEU A 73 3.45 -11.02 -8.10
N LEU A 74 4.49 -11.19 -8.92
CA LEU A 74 5.23 -10.12 -9.59
C LEU A 74 4.34 -9.33 -10.54
N ARG A 75 3.55 -10.01 -11.38
CA ARG A 75 2.59 -9.33 -12.26
C ARG A 75 1.58 -8.50 -11.48
N ILE A 76 1.06 -9.01 -10.36
CA ILE A 76 0.15 -8.24 -9.50
C ILE A 76 0.87 -7.02 -8.93
N ALA A 77 2.12 -7.18 -8.47
CA ALA A 77 2.92 -6.08 -7.95
C ALA A 77 3.16 -4.99 -9.01
N ASP A 78 3.38 -5.35 -10.27
CA ASP A 78 3.61 -4.39 -11.36
C ASP A 78 2.41 -3.46 -11.62
N PHE A 79 1.18 -3.88 -11.27
CA PHE A 79 -0.02 -3.04 -11.36
C PHE A 79 -0.27 -2.18 -10.11
N LEU A 80 0.50 -2.37 -9.04
CA LEU A 80 0.36 -1.63 -7.79
C LEU A 80 1.29 -0.41 -7.76
N PRO A 81 0.90 0.69 -7.08
CA PRO A 81 1.81 1.80 -6.85
C PRO A 81 2.97 1.36 -5.94
N PRO A 82 4.14 2.03 -5.99
CA PRO A 82 5.34 1.63 -5.24
C PRO A 82 5.11 1.48 -3.72
N SER A 83 4.25 2.32 -3.13
CA SER A 83 3.84 2.21 -1.73
C SER A 83 3.16 0.87 -1.44
N SER A 84 2.21 0.49 -2.28
CA SER A 84 1.47 -0.77 -2.15
C SER A 84 2.33 -2.00 -2.47
N GLN A 85 3.28 -1.89 -3.40
CA GLN A 85 4.27 -2.94 -3.68
C GLN A 85 5.12 -3.24 -2.43
N ALA A 86 5.62 -2.19 -1.78
CA ALA A 86 6.38 -2.33 -0.54
C ALA A 86 5.53 -2.93 0.59
N VAL A 87 4.30 -2.44 0.78
CA VAL A 87 3.39 -3.02 1.77
C VAL A 87 3.16 -4.50 1.48
N LEU A 88 2.85 -4.88 0.23
CA LEU A 88 2.64 -6.26 -0.18
C LEU A 88 3.85 -7.15 0.15
N SER A 89 5.06 -6.64 -0.07
CA SER A 89 6.29 -7.36 0.29
C SER A 89 6.41 -7.59 1.80
N LEU A 90 5.91 -6.68 2.63
CA LEU A 90 6.00 -6.72 4.10
C LEU A 90 4.84 -7.47 4.79
N VAL A 91 3.72 -7.74 4.11
CA VAL A 91 2.57 -8.43 4.71
C VAL A 91 2.91 -9.81 5.26
N ASN A 92 3.82 -10.54 4.61
CA ASN A 92 4.16 -11.91 4.99
C ASN A 92 5.63 -12.24 4.66
N LYS A 93 6.34 -12.86 5.60
CA LYS A 93 7.74 -13.31 5.43
C LYS A 93 7.96 -14.20 4.20
N THR A 94 6.99 -15.06 3.87
CA THR A 94 7.08 -15.93 2.68
C THR A 94 6.98 -15.14 1.37
N ILE A 95 6.13 -14.12 1.36
CA ILE A 95 5.96 -13.20 0.23
C ILE A 95 7.20 -12.32 0.10
N PHE A 96 7.73 -11.83 1.22
CA PHE A 96 8.99 -11.09 1.27
C PHE A 96 10.14 -11.89 0.66
N GLN A 97 10.27 -13.17 1.02
CA GLN A 97 11.30 -14.05 0.45
C GLN A 97 11.15 -14.26 -1.06
N LYS A 98 9.91 -14.29 -1.57
CA LYS A 98 9.62 -14.43 -3.01
C LYS A 98 9.95 -13.17 -3.79
N PHE A 99 9.62 -11.99 -3.24
CA PHE A 99 9.85 -10.71 -3.91
C PHE A 99 11.26 -10.15 -3.74
N GLY A 100 11.93 -10.47 -2.63
CA GLY A 100 13.20 -9.87 -2.26
C GLY A 100 13.11 -8.37 -1.99
N ASN A 101 14.26 -7.69 -2.01
CA ASN A 101 14.39 -6.26 -1.68
C ASN A 101 14.07 -5.32 -2.84
N GLN A 102 13.66 -5.83 -4.00
CA GLN A 102 13.53 -5.05 -5.23
C GLN A 102 12.48 -3.93 -5.14
N PHE A 103 11.42 -4.12 -4.36
CA PHE A 103 10.36 -3.12 -4.18
C PHE A 103 10.64 -2.12 -3.05
N LEU A 104 11.65 -2.37 -2.23
CA LEU A 104 12.06 -1.43 -1.17
C LEU A 104 13.07 -0.40 -1.70
N TYR A 105 13.90 -0.78 -2.67
CA TYR A 105 14.92 0.10 -3.24
C TYR A 105 14.37 1.43 -3.81
N PRO A 106 13.23 1.45 -4.52
CA PRO A 106 12.61 2.69 -4.98
C PRO A 106 12.24 3.64 -3.84
N LEU A 107 11.80 3.11 -2.69
CA LEU A 107 11.43 3.94 -1.54
C LEU A 107 12.63 4.63 -0.89
N TYR A 108 13.78 3.96 -0.87
CA TYR A 108 15.02 4.55 -0.34
C TYR A 108 15.59 5.63 -1.27
N ASN A 109 15.39 5.45 -2.58
CA ASN A 109 15.97 6.33 -3.60
C ASN A 109 15.02 7.43 -4.08
N THR A 110 13.74 7.40 -3.73
CA THR A 110 12.86 8.54 -3.96
C THR A 110 13.48 9.76 -3.29
N PRO A 111 13.83 10.81 -4.05
CA PRO A 111 14.40 12.02 -3.47
C PRO A 111 13.43 12.49 -2.41
N ARG A 112 13.90 12.51 -1.17
CA ARG A 112 13.11 12.93 -0.02
C ARG A 112 12.46 14.24 -0.44
N PRO A 113 11.11 14.36 -0.43
CA PRO A 113 10.50 15.66 -0.62
C PRO A 113 11.19 16.57 0.39
N GLN A 114 11.92 17.56 -0.11
CA GLN A 114 12.63 18.51 0.72
C GLN A 114 11.56 18.96 1.71
N PRO A 115 11.75 18.77 3.03
CA PRO A 115 10.78 19.25 3.99
C PRO A 115 10.59 20.71 3.60
N ILE A 116 9.35 21.14 3.33
CA ILE A 116 9.09 22.55 3.09
C ILE A 116 9.61 23.21 4.36
N ILE A 117 10.77 23.86 4.26
CA ILE A 117 11.46 24.51 5.37
C ILE A 117 10.66 25.77 5.65
N GLU A 118 9.51 25.59 6.28
CA GLU A 118 8.86 26.63 7.06
C GLU A 118 8.86 26.15 8.51
N MET A 119 9.89 26.64 9.21
CA MET A 119 9.96 26.82 10.66
C MET A 119 9.87 25.56 11.52
N SER A 120 11.02 24.95 11.83
CA SER A 120 11.29 24.57 13.23
C SER A 120 12.77 24.21 13.45
N LEU A 121 13.53 25.19 13.94
CA LEU A 121 14.74 24.96 14.73
C LEU A 121 14.38 24.11 15.95
N ARG A 122 14.69 22.80 15.98
CA ARG A 122 15.07 22.06 17.21
C ARG A 122 15.29 20.55 17.01
N SER A 123 16.41 20.11 17.61
CA SER A 123 16.73 18.77 18.16
C SER A 123 17.17 17.65 17.20
N PRO A 124 18.23 16.88 17.55
CA PRO A 124 18.63 15.68 16.80
C PRO A 124 17.51 14.63 16.88
N VAL A 125 17.02 14.22 15.72
CA VAL A 125 15.89 13.29 15.58
C VAL A 125 16.40 11.85 15.65
N LYS A 126 15.85 11.07 16.57
CA LYS A 126 16.06 9.62 16.67
C LYS A 126 15.55 8.95 15.40
N ILE A 127 16.41 8.17 14.75
CA ILE A 127 16.24 7.69 13.37
C ILE A 127 15.14 6.61 13.24
N CYS A 128 14.76 5.93 14.32
CA CYS A 128 13.79 4.82 14.30
C CYS A 128 12.33 5.26 14.07
N ASP A 129 11.94 6.46 14.50
CA ASP A 129 10.55 6.93 14.35
C ASP A 129 10.24 7.41 12.91
N THR A 130 11.26 7.54 12.06
CA THR A 130 11.13 8.25 10.77
C THR A 130 10.48 7.42 9.67
N GLU A 131 10.66 6.11 9.63
CA GLU A 131 10.10 5.28 8.54
C GLU A 131 8.61 5.00 8.74
N TRP A 132 8.20 4.76 9.98
CA TRP A 132 6.79 4.62 10.34
C TRP A 132 6.01 5.91 10.07
N GLU A 133 6.56 7.06 10.49
CA GLU A 133 5.99 8.37 10.25
C GLU A 133 5.90 8.68 8.73
N LYS A 134 6.89 8.28 7.94
CA LYS A 134 6.81 8.34 6.45
C LYS A 134 5.69 7.48 5.90
N CYS A 135 5.51 6.26 6.39
CA CYS A 135 4.42 5.38 5.94
C CYS A 135 3.05 6.00 6.25
N GLN A 136 2.87 6.61 7.43
CA GLN A 136 1.62 7.28 7.78
C GLN A 136 1.34 8.51 6.91
N ILE A 137 2.37 9.30 6.55
CA ILE A 137 2.25 10.43 5.62
C ILE A 137 1.88 9.95 4.21
N LEU A 138 2.45 8.84 3.74
CA LEU A 138 2.09 8.26 2.45
C LEU A 138 0.66 7.73 2.45
N LEU A 139 0.22 7.10 3.55
CA LEU A 139 -1.17 6.64 3.72
C LEU A 139 -2.17 7.78 3.73
N ASP A 140 -1.85 8.91 4.35
CA ASP A 140 -2.65 10.14 4.32
C ASP A 140 -2.88 10.60 2.88
N ARG A 141 -1.81 10.66 2.06
CA ARG A 141 -1.90 11.06 0.65
C ARG A 141 -2.85 10.19 -0.18
N ASP A 142 -2.86 8.89 0.09
CA ASP A 142 -3.65 7.92 -0.68
C ASP A 142 -5.09 7.77 -0.14
N SER A 143 -5.39 8.32 1.04
CA SER A 143 -6.68 8.13 1.73
C SER A 143 -7.52 9.41 1.75
N LYS A 144 -8.68 9.43 1.08
CA LYS A 144 -9.55 10.63 1.02
C LYS A 144 -10.24 10.99 2.34
N ASN A 145 -10.37 10.03 3.25
CA ASN A 145 -11.22 10.13 4.43
C ASN A 145 -10.44 10.18 5.74
N THR A 146 -9.11 10.12 5.68
CA THR A 146 -8.26 10.08 6.87
C THR A 146 -7.07 10.99 6.69
N ILE A 147 -6.72 11.74 7.73
CA ILE A 147 -5.60 12.66 7.79
C ILE A 147 -4.58 12.18 8.81
N TYR A 148 -3.29 12.29 8.47
CA TYR A 148 -2.21 12.10 9.43
C TYR A 148 -2.10 13.34 10.33
N CYS A 149 -2.36 13.17 11.62
CA CYS A 149 -2.28 14.24 12.60
C CYS A 149 -0.85 14.41 13.09
N PHE A 150 -0.16 15.43 12.61
CA PHE A 150 1.24 15.73 12.99
C PHE A 150 1.43 15.95 14.51
N TYR A 151 0.38 16.37 15.21
CA TYR A 151 0.42 16.61 16.65
C TYR A 151 0.29 15.36 17.52
N CYS A 152 -0.38 14.33 17.00
CA CYS A 152 -0.70 13.12 17.75
C CYS A 152 -0.03 11.87 17.16
N LYS A 153 0.57 11.98 15.98
CA LYS A 153 1.27 10.90 15.26
C LYS A 153 0.38 9.69 14.96
N GLU A 154 -0.91 9.95 14.75
CA GLU A 154 -1.93 8.96 14.45
C GLU A 154 -2.77 9.40 13.24
N ILE A 155 -3.39 8.43 12.58
CA ILE A 155 -4.30 8.65 11.44
C ILE A 155 -5.72 8.79 11.99
N HIS A 156 -6.39 9.89 11.65
CA HIS A 156 -7.74 10.19 12.12
C HIS A 156 -8.66 10.59 10.97
N THR A 157 -9.96 10.52 11.20
CA THR A 157 -10.92 11.21 10.31
C THR A 157 -10.86 12.72 10.56
N PRO A 158 -11.10 13.59 9.55
CA PRO A 158 -11.02 15.04 9.70
C PRO A 158 -11.87 15.61 10.85
N SER A 159 -13.02 14.99 11.12
CA SER A 159 -13.95 15.36 12.20
C SER A 159 -13.43 15.00 13.61
N GLN A 160 -12.50 14.05 13.73
CA GLN A 160 -11.89 13.70 15.01
C GLN A 160 -10.72 14.63 15.39
N THR A 161 -10.08 15.26 14.41
CA THR A 161 -8.93 16.15 14.63
C THR A 161 -9.28 17.34 15.53
N GLU A 162 -10.46 17.95 15.36
CA GLU A 162 -10.91 19.06 16.20
C GLU A 162 -11.06 18.69 17.68
N ILE A 163 -11.45 17.44 17.95
CA ILE A 163 -11.68 16.95 19.32
C ILE A 163 -10.34 16.82 20.06
N VAL A 164 -9.34 16.27 19.38
CA VAL A 164 -7.98 16.10 19.94
C VAL A 164 -7.35 17.46 20.25
N GLU A 165 -7.54 18.45 19.37
CA GLU A 165 -7.04 19.81 19.58
C GLU A 165 -7.71 20.52 20.76
N LYS A 166 -9.04 20.42 20.87
CA LYS A 166 -9.81 20.94 22.02
C LYS A 166 -9.37 20.27 23.34
N GLN A 167 -9.18 18.96 23.35
CA GLN A 167 -8.70 18.23 24.54
C GLN A 167 -7.31 18.69 24.99
N LYS A 168 -6.37 18.88 24.06
CA LYS A 168 -5.02 19.38 24.40
C LYS A 168 -5.03 20.84 24.85
N ASN A 169 -5.83 21.70 24.24
CA ASN A 169 -5.98 23.08 24.69
C ASN A 169 -6.53 23.16 26.11
N ASN A 170 -7.50 22.29 26.45
CA ASN A 170 -7.99 22.15 27.82
C ASN A 170 -6.89 21.65 28.78
N TYR A 171 -6.06 20.70 28.36
CA TYR A 171 -4.93 20.23 29.15
C TYR A 171 -3.89 21.34 29.41
N ARG A 172 -3.52 22.13 28.40
CA ARG A 172 -2.61 23.28 28.54
C ARG A 172 -3.18 24.33 29.50
N ARG A 173 -4.47 24.67 29.38
CA ARG A 173 -5.15 25.61 30.29
C ARG A 173 -5.15 25.12 31.74
N ARG A 174 -5.32 23.81 31.97
CA ARG A 174 -5.26 23.22 33.32
C ARG A 174 -3.87 23.33 33.94
N ARG A 175 -2.80 23.21 33.15
CA ARG A 175 -1.41 23.35 33.64
C ARG A 175 -1.01 24.80 33.92
N GLN A 176 -1.61 25.76 33.23
CA GLN A 176 -1.31 27.19 33.43
C GLN A 176 -2.09 27.83 34.59
N LYS A 177 -3.04 27.12 35.22
CA LYS A 177 -3.69 27.64 36.42
C LYS A 177 -2.69 27.65 37.59
N PRO A 178 -2.35 28.83 38.16
CA PRO A 178 -1.51 28.89 39.33
C PRO A 178 -2.22 28.16 40.49
N ARG A 179 -1.50 27.28 41.19
CA ARG A 179 -1.95 26.71 42.44
C ARG A 179 -1.93 27.84 43.47
N LYS A 180 -3.11 28.29 43.89
CA LYS A 180 -3.28 29.20 45.04
C LYS A 180 -3.17 28.41 46.33
#